data_AF-A0A938HTA8-F1
#
_entry.id   AF-A0A938HTA8-F1
#
_cell.length_a   1.000
_cell.length_b   1.000
_cell.length_c   1.000
_cell.angle_alpha   90.00
_cell.angle_beta   90.00
_cell.angle_gamma   90.00
#
_symmetry.space_group_name_H-M   'P 1'
#
loop_
_entity.id
_entity.type
_entity.pdbx_description
1 polymer ?
#
loop_
_entity_poly.entity_id
_entity_poly.type
_entity_poly.pdbx_seq_one_letter_code
_entity_poly.pdbx_strand_id
1 'polypeptide(L)'
;MKTPLTTMLAPADVLAQNRESNLTPSQLTRLQAMQRRGRRLNRLVENRFDHARIETGGFRLDRREHEVKRLIDDQIAGFNPIIALKNQTLAARMREPEVWMDADPDRPSRIIANPLSNASKYSPGG
;
A
#
# COMPACT_ATOMS: atom_id res chain seq x y z
N MET A 1 6.52 16.22 -6.03
CA MET A 1 5.05 16.47 -6.00
C MET A 1 4.33 15.13 -6.01
N LYS A 2 3.76 14.71 -4.86
CA LYS A 2 2.93 13.48 -4.69
C LYS A 2 1.42 13.76 -4.82
N THR A 3 1.07 15.02 -5.03
CA THR A 3 -0.27 15.56 -4.81
C THR A 3 -1.29 15.30 -5.93
N PRO A 4 -0.97 15.33 -7.24
CA PRO A 4 -2.03 15.32 -8.26
C PRO A 4 -2.73 13.97 -8.43
N LEU A 5 -2.07 12.85 -8.12
CA LEU A 5 -2.68 11.53 -8.25
C LEU A 5 -3.50 11.12 -7.02
N THR A 6 -3.02 11.49 -5.83
CA THR A 6 -3.68 11.20 -4.57
C THR A 6 -5.04 11.91 -4.46
N THR A 7 -5.11 13.16 -4.96
CA THR A 7 -6.37 13.94 -5.02
C THR A 7 -7.39 13.38 -6.01
N MET A 8 -6.96 12.62 -7.03
CA MET A 8 -7.88 11.94 -7.97
C MET A 8 -8.32 10.56 -7.49
N LEU A 9 -7.48 9.84 -6.74
CA LEU A 9 -7.78 8.46 -6.30
C LEU A 9 -8.74 8.40 -5.11
N ALA A 10 -8.64 9.32 -4.15
CA ALA A 10 -9.50 9.33 -2.96
C ALA A 10 -11.01 9.44 -3.27
N PRO A 11 -11.49 10.42 -4.07
CA PRO A 11 -12.90 10.49 -4.43
C PRO A 11 -13.35 9.30 -5.30
N ALA A 12 -12.46 8.74 -6.14
CA ALA A 12 -12.76 7.54 -6.92
C ALA A 12 -12.94 6.30 -6.02
N ASP A 13 -12.14 6.17 -4.95
CA ASP A 13 -12.26 5.11 -3.96
C ASP A 13 -13.58 5.20 -3.16
N VAL A 14 -14.09 6.40 -2.91
CA VAL A 14 -15.42 6.61 -2.30
C VAL A 14 -16.53 6.21 -3.27
N LEU A 15 -16.49 6.68 -4.51
CA LEU A 15 -17.50 6.35 -5.53
C LEU A 15 -17.56 4.85 -5.84
N ALA A 16 -16.41 4.16 -5.82
CA ALA A 16 -16.32 2.74 -6.10
C ALA A 16 -16.99 1.85 -5.03
N GLN A 17 -17.23 2.40 -3.83
CA GLN A 17 -18.03 1.71 -2.81
C GLN A 17 -19.51 1.63 -3.19
N ASN A 18 -19.95 2.47 -4.14
CA ASN A 18 -21.32 2.49 -4.68
C ASN A 18 -22.39 2.41 -3.58
N ARG A 19 -22.20 3.13 -2.46
CA ARG A 19 -23.09 3.05 -1.28
C ARG A 19 -24.52 3.47 -1.61
N GLU A 20 -24.68 4.40 -2.54
CA GLU A 20 -25.98 4.87 -3.02
C GLU A 20 -26.62 3.93 -4.06
N SER A 21 -25.92 2.87 -4.49
CA SER A 21 -26.38 1.90 -5.50
C SER A 21 -26.87 2.55 -6.80
N ASN A 22 -26.30 3.70 -7.16
CA ASN A 22 -26.71 4.51 -8.31
C ASN A 22 -25.83 4.32 -9.56
N LEU A 23 -24.73 3.57 -9.45
CA LEU A 23 -23.88 3.23 -10.58
C LEU A 23 -24.33 1.94 -11.28
N THR A 24 -24.42 2.00 -12.60
CA THR A 24 -24.62 0.82 -13.44
C THR A 24 -23.39 -0.11 -13.40
N PRO A 25 -23.54 -1.42 -13.71
CA PRO A 25 -22.39 -2.34 -13.77
C PRO A 25 -21.27 -1.89 -14.73
N SER A 26 -21.64 -1.26 -15.85
CA SER A 26 -20.70 -0.71 -16.83
C SER A 26 -19.91 0.48 -16.26
N GLN A 27 -20.58 1.38 -15.54
CA GLN A 27 -19.92 2.52 -14.88
C GLN A 27 -18.98 2.05 -13.77
N LEU A 28 -19.40 1.07 -12.96
CA LEU A 28 -18.54 0.48 -11.92
C LEU A 28 -17.29 -0.17 -12.53
N THR A 29 -17.44 -0.90 -13.62
CA THR A 29 -16.31 -1.53 -14.33
C THR A 29 -15.30 -0.50 -14.85
N ARG A 30 -15.79 0.62 -15.42
CA ARG A 30 -14.94 1.72 -15.91
C ARG A 30 -14.23 2.43 -14.75
N LEU A 31 -14.94 2.68 -13.64
CA LEU A 31 -14.39 3.31 -12.45
C LEU A 31 -13.26 2.47 -11.83
N GLN A 32 -13.47 1.16 -11.69
CA GLN A 32 -12.44 0.24 -11.23
C GLN A 32 -11.23 0.20 -12.17
N ALA A 33 -11.45 0.28 -13.49
CA ALA A 33 -10.35 0.36 -14.46
C ALA A 33 -9.53 1.64 -14.30
N MET A 34 -10.17 2.79 -14.06
CA MET A 34 -9.50 4.06 -13.78
C MET A 34 -8.68 4.00 -12.48
N GLN A 35 -9.24 3.46 -11.40
CA GLN A 35 -8.51 3.28 -10.14
C GLN A 35 -7.26 2.41 -10.31
N ARG A 36 -7.38 1.28 -11.03
CA ARG A 36 -6.22 0.40 -11.32
C ARG A 36 -5.12 1.15 -12.09
N ARG A 37 -5.50 1.94 -13.10
CA ARG A 37 -4.56 2.73 -13.90
C ARG A 37 -3.91 3.84 -13.08
N GLY A 38 -4.67 4.56 -12.26
CA GLY A 38 -4.16 5.59 -11.36
C GLY A 38 -3.18 5.02 -10.34
N ARG A 39 -3.52 3.92 -9.65
CA ARG A 39 -2.60 3.26 -8.70
C ARG A 39 -1.33 2.73 -9.37
N ARG A 40 -1.41 2.27 -10.62
CA ARG A 40 -0.22 1.87 -11.40
C ARG A 40 0.66 3.07 -11.73
N LEU A 41 0.06 4.17 -12.18
CA LEU A 41 0.79 5.40 -12.47
C LEU A 41 1.46 5.97 -11.21
N ASN A 42 0.78 5.95 -10.05
CA ASN A 42 1.38 6.40 -8.79
C ASN A 42 2.64 5.61 -8.45
N ARG A 43 2.57 4.28 -8.55
CA ARG A 43 3.73 3.41 -8.33
C ARG A 43 4.88 3.67 -9.32
N LEU A 44 4.57 3.90 -10.59
CA LEU A 44 5.59 4.20 -11.61
C LEU A 44 6.27 5.55 -11.34
N VAL A 45 5.50 6.55 -10.92
CA VAL A 45 6.02 7.87 -10.54
C VAL A 45 6.91 7.76 -9.29
N GLU A 46 6.46 7.06 -8.25
CA GLU A 46 7.25 6.81 -7.04
C GLU A 46 8.56 6.09 -7.35
N ASN A 47 8.51 5.03 -8.18
CA ASN A 47 9.71 4.28 -8.59
C ASN A 47 10.73 5.14 -9.34
N ARG A 48 10.26 6.01 -10.24
CA ARG A 48 11.18 6.85 -11.05
C ARG A 48 11.89 7.91 -10.21
N PHE A 49 11.20 8.50 -9.23
CA PHE A 49 11.84 9.50 -8.35
C PHE A 49 12.86 8.88 -7.41
N ASP A 50 12.61 7.68 -6.91
CA ASP A 50 13.58 6.96 -6.09
C ASP A 50 14.84 6.61 -6.92
N HIS A 51 14.66 6.06 -8.13
CA HIS A 51 15.78 5.67 -9.01
C HIS A 51 16.65 6.86 -9.42
N ALA A 52 16.03 7.96 -9.87
CA ALA A 52 16.77 9.15 -10.27
C ALA A 52 17.53 9.81 -9.10
N ARG A 53 16.99 9.74 -7.88
CA ARG A 53 17.69 10.24 -6.67
C ARG A 53 18.87 9.36 -6.28
N ILE A 54 18.76 8.04 -6.47
CA ILE A 54 19.85 7.10 -6.21
C ILE A 54 21.00 7.35 -7.19
N GLU A 55 20.70 7.47 -8.50
CA GLU A 55 21.71 7.69 -9.54
C GLU A 55 22.43 9.04 -9.42
N THR A 56 21.74 10.07 -8.90
CA THR A 56 22.31 11.41 -8.71
C THR A 56 22.98 11.63 -7.35
N GLY A 57 23.01 10.62 -6.47
CA GLY A 57 23.56 10.73 -5.12
C GLY A 57 22.73 11.59 -4.15
N GLY A 58 21.59 12.13 -4.60
CA GLY A 58 20.67 12.95 -3.80
C GLY A 58 19.68 12.15 -2.94
N PHE A 59 19.78 10.83 -2.96
CA PHE A 59 18.94 9.94 -2.15
C PHE A 59 19.37 10.01 -0.68
N ARG A 60 18.64 10.79 0.12
CA ARG A 60 18.81 10.86 1.56
C ARG A 60 17.75 10.00 2.24
N LEU A 61 18.21 9.10 3.10
CA LEU A 61 17.37 8.36 4.03
C LEU A 61 17.07 9.26 5.23
N ASP A 62 15.80 9.39 5.57
CA ASP A 62 15.39 10.03 6.82
C ASP A 62 15.44 9.00 7.94
N ARG A 63 16.68 8.67 8.35
CA ARG A 63 16.96 7.62 9.33
C ARG A 63 16.55 8.08 10.72
N ARG A 64 15.76 7.25 11.39
CA ARG A 64 15.39 7.43 12.79
C ARG A 64 15.19 6.07 13.45
N GLU A 65 15.42 6.01 14.75
CA GLU A 65 15.07 4.82 15.52
C GLU A 65 13.57 4.58 15.45
N HIS A 66 13.20 3.34 15.15
CA HIS A 66 11.83 2.91 15.09
C HIS A 66 11.68 1.49 15.65
N GLU A 67 10.60 1.30 16.40
CA GLU A 67 10.21 0.00 16.91
C GLU A 67 9.66 -0.85 15.75
N VAL A 68 10.29 -1.99 15.48
CA VAL A 68 9.90 -2.89 14.38
C VAL A 68 8.48 -3.40 14.59
N LYS A 69 8.07 -3.64 15.83
CA LYS A 69 6.73 -4.07 16.18
C LYS A 69 5.66 -3.11 15.65
N ARG A 70 5.84 -1.82 15.89
CA ARG A 70 4.91 -0.79 15.45
C ARG A 70 4.76 -0.77 13.93
N LEU A 71 5.87 -0.90 13.21
CA LEU A 71 5.85 -0.99 11.75
C LEU A 71 5.04 -2.19 11.26
N ILE A 72 5.21 -3.36 11.89
CA ILE A 72 4.44 -4.57 11.54
C ILE A 72 2.96 -4.40 11.87
N ASP A 73 2.63 -3.84 13.04
CA ASP A 73 1.25 -3.59 13.46
C ASP A 73 0.54 -2.65 12.47
N ASP A 74 1.21 -1.58 12.01
CA ASP A 74 0.70 -0.66 11.00
C ASP A 74 0.42 -1.36 9.66
N GLN A 75 1.32 -2.27 9.23
CA GLN A 75 1.10 -3.07 8.02
C GLN A 75 -0.10 -4.02 8.17
N ILE A 76 -0.24 -4.70 9.32
CA ILE A 76 -1.38 -5.59 9.58
C ILE A 76 -2.68 -4.79 9.56
N ALA A 77 -2.73 -3.64 10.23
CA ALA A 77 -3.90 -2.77 10.26
C ALA A 77 -4.33 -2.34 8.85
N GLY A 78 -3.37 -1.99 7.98
CA GLY A 78 -3.63 -1.60 6.60
C GLY A 78 -4.11 -2.75 5.70
N PHE A 79 -3.60 -3.97 5.91
CA PHE A 79 -3.93 -5.12 5.06
C PHE A 79 -5.15 -5.93 5.53
N ASN A 80 -5.47 -5.91 6.84
CA ASN A 80 -6.58 -6.66 7.41
C ASN A 80 -7.91 -6.48 6.66
N PRO A 81 -8.36 -5.27 6.29
CA PRO A 81 -9.60 -5.10 5.54
C PRO A 81 -9.58 -5.80 4.17
N ILE A 82 -8.44 -5.75 3.47
CA ILE A 82 -8.28 -6.31 2.12
C ILE A 82 -8.25 -7.85 2.18
N ILE A 83 -7.58 -8.38 3.19
CA ILE A 83 -7.45 -9.82 3.44
C ILE A 83 -8.78 -10.41 3.90
N ALA A 84 -9.49 -9.74 4.81
CA ALA A 84 -10.81 -10.15 5.27
C ALA A 84 -11.85 -10.19 4.14
N LEU A 85 -11.84 -9.22 3.22
CA LEU A 85 -12.71 -9.21 2.03
C LEU A 85 -12.53 -10.44 1.12
N LYS A 86 -11.39 -11.11 1.22
CA LYS A 86 -11.08 -12.33 0.45
C LYS A 86 -11.21 -13.61 1.28
N ASN A 87 -11.75 -13.53 2.50
CA ASN A 87 -11.79 -14.64 3.45
C ASN A 87 -10.40 -15.28 3.63
N GLN A 88 -9.38 -14.44 3.80
CA GLN A 88 -8.01 -14.88 4.09
C GLN A 88 -7.68 -14.53 5.55
N THR A 89 -6.62 -15.15 6.09
CA THR A 89 -6.11 -14.85 7.43
C THR A 89 -4.71 -14.25 7.37
N LEU A 90 -4.46 -13.21 8.16
CA LEU A 90 -3.13 -12.63 8.36
C LEU A 90 -2.72 -12.78 9.82
N ALA A 91 -1.53 -13.32 10.07
CA ALA A 91 -0.96 -13.42 11.40
C ALA A 91 0.53 -13.07 11.34
N ALA A 92 1.00 -12.29 12.32
CA ALA A 92 2.42 -12.05 12.54
C ALA A 92 2.88 -12.78 13.79
N ARG A 93 4.06 -13.39 13.72
CA ARG A 93 4.74 -14.00 14.85
C ARG A 93 6.11 -13.38 14.96
N MET A 94 6.41 -12.81 16.11
CA MET A 94 7.67 -12.14 16.40
C MET A 94 8.25 -12.76 17.66
N ARG A 95 9.51 -13.21 17.58
CA ARG A 95 10.18 -13.88 18.70
C ARG A 95 10.62 -12.89 19.78
N GLU A 96 11.04 -11.71 19.37
CA GLU A 96 11.54 -10.65 20.24
C GLU A 96 10.67 -9.41 20.05
N PRO A 97 9.88 -9.00 21.07
CA PRO A 97 8.95 -7.89 20.92
C PRO A 97 9.64 -6.51 20.86
N GLU A 98 10.84 -6.38 21.40
CA GLU A 98 11.55 -5.10 21.55
C GLU A 98 12.72 -4.98 20.55
N VAL A 99 12.43 -5.16 19.27
CA VAL A 99 13.42 -4.93 18.21
C VAL A 99 13.32 -3.49 17.73
N TRP A 100 14.41 -2.75 17.88
CA TRP A 100 14.57 -1.40 17.35
C TRP A 100 15.46 -1.42 16.10
N MET A 101 15.16 -0.54 15.16
CA MET A 101 15.88 -0.42 13.92
C MET A 101 16.14 1.05 13.61
N ASP A 102 17.38 1.39 13.29
CA ASP A 102 17.76 2.68 12.72
C ASP A 102 17.62 2.62 11.18
N ALA A 103 16.47 3.07 10.67
CA ALA A 103 16.17 3.10 9.25
C ALA A 103 15.22 4.27 8.89
N ASP A 104 15.08 4.54 7.60
CA ASP A 104 13.96 5.33 7.07
C ASP A 104 12.71 4.44 7.05
N PRO A 105 11.70 4.68 7.90
CA PRO A 105 10.58 3.75 8.10
C PRO A 105 9.70 3.55 6.87
N ASP A 106 9.73 4.46 5.88
CA ASP A 106 9.02 4.27 4.61
C ASP A 106 9.61 3.09 3.81
N ARG A 107 10.90 2.80 3.98
CA ARG A 107 11.60 1.76 3.20
C ARG A 107 11.23 0.34 3.65
N PRO A 108 11.37 -0.04 4.93
CA PRO A 108 10.92 -1.35 5.40
C PRO A 108 9.40 -1.55 5.22
N SER A 109 8.61 -0.50 5.44
CA SER A 109 7.15 -0.55 5.18
C SER A 109 6.85 -1.01 3.76
N ARG A 110 7.55 -0.45 2.78
CA ARG A 110 7.41 -0.82 1.37
C ARG A 110 7.93 -2.24 1.07
N ILE A 111 9.02 -2.65 1.72
CA ILE A 111 9.57 -4.00 1.61
C ILE A 111 8.56 -5.04 2.11
N ILE A 112 7.81 -4.74 3.18
CA ILE A 112 6.80 -5.65 3.76
C ILE A 112 5.48 -5.62 2.98
N ALA A 113 5.04 -4.45 2.52
CA ALA A 113 3.80 -4.30 1.77
C ALA A 113 3.80 -5.11 0.45
N ASN A 114 4.96 -5.26 -0.20
CA ASN A 114 5.07 -5.98 -1.47
C ASN A 114 4.75 -7.49 -1.33
N PRO A 115 5.42 -8.24 -0.45
CA PRO A 115 5.05 -9.61 -0.11
C PRO A 115 3.61 -9.75 0.35
N LEU A 116 3.09 -8.88 1.24
CA LEU A 116 1.71 -8.96 1.72
C LEU A 116 0.69 -8.79 0.58
N SER A 117 0.92 -7.82 -0.30
CA SER A 117 0.10 -7.62 -1.51
C SER A 117 0.14 -8.84 -2.42
N ASN A 118 1.31 -9.46 -2.58
CA ASN A 118 1.44 -10.67 -3.38
C ASN A 118 0.74 -11.86 -2.71
N ALA A 119 0.95 -12.08 -1.41
CA ALA A 119 0.30 -13.13 -0.65
C ALA A 119 -1.22 -13.06 -0.79
N SER A 120 -1.84 -11.90 -0.52
CA SER A 120 -3.29 -11.75 -0.70
C SER A 120 -3.74 -11.95 -2.15
N LYS A 121 -2.92 -11.58 -3.14
CA LYS A 121 -3.25 -11.75 -4.56
C LYS A 121 -3.24 -13.22 -5.00
N TYR A 122 -2.33 -14.02 -4.48
CA TYR A 122 -2.06 -15.38 -4.97
C TYR A 122 -2.54 -16.50 -4.03
N SER A 123 -2.82 -16.21 -2.76
CA SER A 123 -3.45 -17.17 -1.87
C SER A 123 -4.95 -17.30 -2.20
N PRO A 124 -5.52 -18.53 -2.23
CA PRO A 124 -6.96 -18.70 -2.30
C PRO A 124 -7.64 -18.19 -1.01
N GLY A 125 -8.93 -17.92 -1.06
CA GLY A 125 -9.74 -17.68 0.14
C GLY A 125 -10.07 -19.00 0.84
N GLY A 126 -10.14 -18.97 2.17
CA GLY A 126 -10.33 -20.13 3.04
C GLY A 126 -10.08 -19.79 4.49
#